data_AF-A0A250JC12-F1
#
_entry.id   AF-A0A250JC12-F1
#
_cell.length_a   1.000
_cell.length_b   1.000
_cell.length_c   1.000
_cell.angle_alpha   90.00
_cell.angle_beta   90.00
_cell.angle_gamma   90.00
#
_symmetry.space_group_name_H-M   'P 1'
#
loop_
_entity.id
_entity.type
_entity.pdbx_description
1 polymer ?
#
loop_
_entity_poly.entity_id
_entity_poly.type
_entity_poly.pdbx_seq_one_letter_code
_entity_poly.pdbx_strand_id
1 'polypeptide(L)'
;MPFISRSVHPGARPRLLALCLCLSGATSAAQSQTPFGANGFPGVIKAQDFDQGGEGVAYHDSDSVNSHAYYRPDEAVDIGIRGSGTYEVRTSPGEWLEYTVNVAQGGRYELALSYSLPSGTGAVRIGWDGANEVPVTLPATGGHGTFQSYKVPVPIDIPQGTHVLRLTFVGGDLYVRQLGSARLAGRAFYLSRSGAGAKDGSSWSQAFSADQLQTTLNQTLQPGDTLYVAGGVYQSSTPFSFSLTTSGTDALHKKVVGVDLGQGLPVFKGQWNPANPGASSKSYAFLRFTGAHYWDIERLSAENYYYGVRADTSSHLQLSELHLSQIREGLALSHVSDSKVSRSDARKYTKRGIRFIEDVSDLLVEDFLADATLGDSTWPTEAYPFGVSIENPADPTLPTHDVVFNRVTARNNTFTTASTGDYQNGDGFSLERSAFGISFLNSAALDNTDGGWDDKSQAAYYENCVALRNKRNFRLWNDSAQPTTLNNVLSAFAQKHDTYSTAGLWSQGYVEVYGSTFYANAGSEIVLENNATPAARVKIVNSIASDATACGSVASKEGGTTLEWVNSRLCDGAAASPVPLRAPRADWTGDPADAFNPADASVLQGYRPAP
;
A
#
# COMPACT_ATOMS: atom_id res chain seq x y z
N MET A 1 -16.38 64.89 3.29
CA MET A 1 -16.62 66.14 2.52
C MET A 1 -15.37 67.01 2.61
N PRO A 2 -15.04 67.81 1.57
CA PRO A 2 -13.66 67.96 1.05
C PRO A 2 -13.04 69.36 1.30
N PHE A 3 -11.76 69.51 0.90
CA PHE A 3 -11.14 70.63 0.13
C PHE A 3 -9.76 71.17 0.61
N ILE A 4 -8.74 70.91 -0.23
CA ILE A 4 -7.72 71.80 -0.86
C ILE A 4 -6.77 72.69 -0.02
N SER A 5 -5.46 72.60 -0.34
CA SER A 5 -4.59 73.77 -0.58
C SER A 5 -3.34 73.45 -1.42
N ARG A 6 -2.91 74.41 -2.26
CA ARG A 6 -1.77 74.45 -3.21
C ARG A 6 -0.64 75.37 -2.69
N SER A 7 0.60 75.13 -3.10
CA SER A 7 1.69 76.11 -3.36
C SER A 7 2.64 75.48 -4.41
N VAL A 8 3.07 76.05 -5.55
CA VAL A 8 3.71 77.30 -6.05
C VAL A 8 5.26 77.34 -5.93
N HIS A 9 5.89 77.30 -7.14
CA HIS A 9 7.29 77.47 -7.65
C HIS A 9 8.06 78.75 -7.21
N PRO A 10 9.40 78.98 -7.46
CA PRO A 10 10.07 79.04 -8.80
C PRO A 10 11.63 78.81 -8.92
N GLY A 11 12.13 78.46 -10.13
CA GLY A 11 13.08 79.27 -10.94
C GLY A 11 14.45 78.55 -11.08
N ALA A 12 15.28 78.59 -12.13
CA ALA A 12 15.38 79.29 -13.41
C ALA A 12 16.29 78.48 -14.39
N ARG A 13 16.23 78.80 -15.70
CA ARG A 13 16.95 78.24 -16.89
C ARG A 13 18.45 78.67 -16.93
N PRO A 14 19.33 78.26 -17.88
CA PRO A 14 19.15 77.48 -19.12
C PRO A 14 20.19 76.35 -19.41
N ARG A 15 19.88 75.58 -20.46
CA ARG A 15 20.63 74.45 -21.03
C ARG A 15 21.85 74.92 -21.84
N LEU A 16 23.00 74.28 -21.62
CA LEU A 16 24.07 74.16 -22.62
C LEU A 16 24.21 72.69 -23.03
N LEU A 17 24.34 72.50 -24.33
CA LEU A 17 24.43 71.23 -25.05
C LEU A 17 25.84 70.65 -24.88
N ALA A 18 25.96 69.42 -24.38
CA ALA A 18 27.18 68.62 -24.50
C ALA A 18 26.78 67.22 -24.98
N LEU A 19 27.10 66.96 -26.24
CA LEU A 19 26.97 65.68 -26.92
C LEU A 19 27.98 64.71 -26.32
N CYS A 20 27.51 63.76 -25.51
CA CYS A 20 28.33 62.64 -25.04
C CYS A 20 27.90 61.40 -25.82
N LEU A 21 28.79 60.85 -26.65
CA LEU A 21 28.61 59.54 -27.27
C LEU A 21 28.56 58.48 -26.16
N CYS A 22 27.38 57.95 -25.88
CA CYS A 22 27.25 56.67 -25.19
C CYS A 22 27.23 55.57 -26.25
N LEU A 23 28.32 54.81 -26.38
CA LEU A 23 28.29 53.51 -27.02
C LEU A 23 27.29 52.65 -26.25
N SER A 24 26.19 52.26 -26.90
CA SER A 24 25.31 51.21 -26.43
C SER A 24 26.06 49.88 -26.52
N GLY A 25 26.66 49.47 -25.40
CA GLY A 25 26.97 48.06 -25.18
C GLY A 25 25.66 47.29 -25.16
N ALA A 26 25.34 46.60 -26.24
CA ALA A 26 24.28 45.60 -26.24
C ALA A 26 24.77 44.43 -25.38
N THR A 27 24.33 44.39 -24.12
CA THR A 27 24.31 43.14 -23.35
C THR A 27 23.31 42.22 -24.05
N SER A 28 23.80 41.25 -24.80
CA SER A 28 23.00 40.12 -25.28
C SER A 28 22.31 39.49 -24.06
N ALA A 29 20.98 39.42 -24.07
CA ALA A 29 20.29 38.52 -23.17
C ALA A 29 20.84 37.12 -23.43
N ALA A 30 21.25 36.40 -22.39
CA ALA A 30 21.63 35.00 -22.53
C ALA A 30 20.42 34.27 -23.14
N GLN A 31 20.60 33.69 -24.31
CA GLN A 31 19.54 32.96 -24.98
C GLN A 31 19.16 31.77 -24.09
N SER A 32 17.87 31.65 -23.75
CA SER A 32 17.40 30.53 -22.92
C SER A 32 17.39 29.26 -23.77
N GLN A 33 17.89 28.16 -23.20
CA GLN A 33 17.76 26.83 -23.80
C GLN A 33 16.28 26.40 -23.80
N THR A 34 15.81 25.82 -24.90
CA THR A 34 14.47 25.23 -25.00
C THR A 34 14.50 23.89 -25.74
N PRO A 35 13.61 22.93 -25.41
CA PRO A 35 13.60 21.62 -26.05
C PRO A 35 13.42 21.70 -27.57
N PHE A 36 14.17 20.90 -28.32
CA PHE A 36 13.90 20.71 -29.75
C PHE A 36 13.09 19.43 -29.99
N GLY A 37 11.81 19.60 -30.31
CA GLY A 37 10.90 18.47 -30.51
C GLY A 37 10.62 17.69 -29.22
N ALA A 38 10.22 16.43 -29.36
CA ALA A 38 9.90 15.53 -28.25
C ALA A 38 10.94 14.42 -28.16
N ASN A 39 12.06 14.70 -27.50
CA ASN A 39 13.11 13.72 -27.24
C ASN A 39 12.61 12.64 -26.25
N GLY A 40 12.51 11.39 -26.72
CA GLY A 40 11.94 10.29 -25.94
C GLY A 40 12.93 9.69 -24.95
N PHE A 41 12.53 9.56 -23.68
CA PHE A 41 13.32 8.93 -22.63
C PHE A 41 12.41 8.20 -21.60
N PRO A 42 12.31 6.86 -21.60
CA PRO A 42 13.01 5.93 -22.49
C PRO A 42 12.58 6.10 -23.95
N GLY A 43 13.48 5.81 -24.87
CA GLY A 43 13.23 5.98 -26.30
C GLY A 43 14.48 6.32 -27.06
N VAL A 44 14.31 7.01 -28.18
CA VAL A 44 15.40 7.39 -29.08
C VAL A 44 15.47 8.91 -29.14
N ILE A 45 16.66 9.44 -28.90
CA ILE A 45 17.04 10.83 -29.13
C ILE A 45 17.89 10.84 -30.39
N LYS A 46 17.47 11.57 -31.42
CA LYS A 46 18.28 11.68 -32.64
C LYS A 46 19.36 12.74 -32.43
N ALA A 47 20.55 12.49 -32.97
CA ALA A 47 21.71 13.35 -32.71
C ALA A 47 21.46 14.80 -33.18
N GLN A 48 20.80 14.97 -34.33
CA GLN A 48 20.50 16.29 -34.89
C GLN A 48 19.34 17.04 -34.19
N ASP A 49 18.64 16.39 -33.25
CA ASP A 49 17.49 16.95 -32.53
C ASP A 49 17.92 17.57 -31.19
N PHE A 50 19.12 18.15 -31.13
CA PHE A 50 19.64 18.90 -29.97
C PHE A 50 18.81 20.15 -29.70
N ASP A 51 18.82 20.64 -28.47
CA ASP A 51 17.99 21.75 -28.02
C ASP A 51 18.19 23.05 -28.83
N GLN A 52 17.26 23.99 -28.64
CA GLN A 52 17.38 25.35 -29.15
C GLN A 52 18.10 26.22 -28.12
N GLY A 53 18.85 27.22 -28.57
CA GLY A 53 19.61 28.11 -27.70
C GLY A 53 20.90 28.64 -28.34
N GLY A 54 21.39 27.93 -29.36
CA GLY A 54 22.60 28.28 -30.09
C GLY A 54 23.89 27.84 -29.38
N GLU A 55 25.00 28.26 -29.98
CA GLU A 55 26.37 28.03 -29.52
C GLU A 55 26.60 28.48 -28.07
N GLY A 56 27.21 27.61 -27.27
CA GLY A 56 27.50 27.83 -25.85
C GLY A 56 26.28 27.68 -24.92
N VAL A 57 25.08 27.45 -25.46
CA VAL A 57 23.84 27.23 -24.71
C VAL A 57 23.31 25.81 -24.91
N ALA A 58 22.97 25.42 -26.14
CA ALA A 58 22.37 24.12 -26.45
C ALA A 58 23.36 23.14 -27.10
N TYR A 59 24.47 23.66 -27.64
CA TYR A 59 25.58 22.87 -28.16
C TYR A 59 26.88 23.70 -28.10
N HIS A 60 28.01 23.03 -28.33
CA HIS A 60 29.28 23.67 -28.69
C HIS A 60 29.87 22.97 -29.90
N ASP A 61 30.10 23.73 -30.95
CA ASP A 61 30.83 23.31 -32.15
C ASP A 61 32.12 24.14 -32.29
N SER A 62 33.20 23.51 -32.73
CA SER A 62 34.48 24.20 -32.90
C SER A 62 34.54 25.05 -34.18
N ASP A 63 33.69 24.72 -35.15
CA ASP A 63 33.45 25.50 -36.35
C ASP A 63 32.23 26.41 -36.15
N SER A 64 32.18 27.54 -36.87
CA SER A 64 31.06 28.49 -36.78
C SER A 64 30.00 28.29 -37.86
N VAL A 65 30.14 27.24 -38.68
CA VAL A 65 29.29 26.98 -39.85
C VAL A 65 29.04 25.48 -39.97
N ASN A 66 27.78 25.08 -40.12
CA ASN A 66 27.42 23.72 -40.51
C ASN A 66 27.91 23.44 -41.94
N SER A 67 29.00 22.68 -42.05
CA SER A 67 29.71 22.45 -43.31
C SER A 67 28.93 21.63 -44.34
N HIS A 68 27.81 21.02 -43.94
CA HIS A 68 26.98 20.17 -44.79
C HIS A 68 25.60 20.79 -45.10
N ALA A 69 25.06 21.64 -44.22
CA ALA A 69 23.84 22.44 -44.38
C ALA A 69 22.57 21.67 -44.78
N TYR A 70 22.45 20.37 -44.49
CA TYR A 70 21.26 19.56 -44.84
C TYR A 70 20.08 19.74 -43.89
N TYR A 71 20.33 20.09 -42.63
CA TYR A 71 19.34 20.28 -41.59
C TYR A 71 19.84 21.33 -40.60
N ARG A 72 18.95 22.23 -40.16
CA ARG A 72 19.30 23.40 -39.34
C ARG A 72 20.55 24.14 -39.86
N PRO A 73 20.51 24.64 -41.11
CA PRO A 73 21.67 25.28 -41.74
C PRO A 73 22.10 26.60 -41.08
N ASP A 74 21.23 27.19 -40.24
CA ASP A 74 21.53 28.40 -39.48
C ASP A 74 22.26 28.13 -38.16
N GLU A 75 22.43 26.87 -37.78
CA GLU A 75 23.24 26.44 -36.62
C GLU A 75 24.63 26.02 -37.09
N ALA A 76 25.60 25.97 -36.17
CA ALA A 76 26.98 25.60 -36.50
C ALA A 76 27.21 24.08 -36.56
N VAL A 77 26.38 23.28 -35.88
CA VAL A 77 26.53 21.82 -35.79
C VAL A 77 26.55 21.16 -37.17
N ASP A 78 27.59 20.37 -37.45
CA ASP A 78 27.77 19.65 -38.71
C ASP A 78 26.74 18.52 -38.90
N ILE A 79 25.59 18.82 -39.52
CA ILE A 79 24.52 17.85 -39.78
C ILE A 79 24.53 17.39 -41.24
N GLY A 80 24.94 16.13 -41.42
CA GLY A 80 25.08 15.47 -42.72
C GLY A 80 24.09 14.33 -42.94
N ILE A 81 24.20 13.71 -44.11
CA ILE A 81 23.56 12.43 -44.43
C ILE A 81 24.63 11.53 -45.05
N ARG A 82 24.78 10.30 -44.53
CA ARG A 82 25.68 9.29 -45.12
C ARG A 82 25.03 7.91 -45.12
N GLY A 83 25.37 7.10 -46.13
CA GLY A 83 24.90 5.72 -46.23
C GLY A 83 23.38 5.64 -46.37
N SER A 84 22.70 4.99 -45.42
CA SER A 84 21.26 4.68 -45.39
C SER A 84 20.26 5.86 -45.50
N GLY A 85 20.71 7.08 -45.81
CA GLY A 85 19.85 8.26 -45.98
C GLY A 85 19.36 8.92 -44.68
N THR A 86 19.91 8.51 -43.53
CA THR A 86 19.56 9.08 -42.21
C THR A 86 20.50 10.22 -41.84
N TYR A 87 19.99 11.24 -41.15
CA TYR A 87 20.82 12.31 -40.59
C TYR A 87 21.85 11.77 -39.60
N GLU A 88 23.04 12.37 -39.63
CA GLU A 88 24.12 12.17 -38.68
C GLU A 88 24.73 13.50 -38.30
N VAL A 89 25.25 13.60 -37.08
CA VAL A 89 26.05 14.74 -36.63
C VAL A 89 27.52 14.32 -36.65
N ARG A 90 28.35 15.07 -37.36
CA ARG A 90 29.80 14.94 -37.27
C ARG A 90 30.27 15.75 -36.06
N THR A 91 31.19 15.18 -35.29
CA THR A 91 31.69 15.81 -34.06
C THR A 91 33.19 15.64 -33.93
N SER A 92 33.85 16.61 -33.30
CA SER A 92 35.27 16.63 -32.98
C SER A 92 35.51 16.63 -31.46
N PRO A 93 36.70 16.22 -30.99
CA PRO A 93 37.03 16.32 -29.57
C PRO A 93 36.95 17.77 -29.05
N GLY A 94 36.17 17.97 -27.99
CA GLY A 94 35.88 19.27 -27.37
C GLY A 94 34.43 19.70 -27.50
N GLU A 95 33.71 19.17 -28.49
CA GLU A 95 32.33 19.55 -28.82
C GLU A 95 31.30 18.87 -27.89
N TRP A 96 30.09 19.42 -27.82
CA TRP A 96 28.99 18.82 -27.06
C TRP A 96 27.60 19.19 -27.60
N LEU A 97 26.62 18.33 -27.32
CA LEU A 97 25.20 18.49 -27.68
C LEU A 97 24.33 18.27 -26.44
N GLU A 98 23.28 19.10 -26.27
CA GLU A 98 22.31 18.93 -25.20
C GLU A 98 20.89 18.65 -25.67
N TYR A 99 20.16 17.88 -24.86
CA TYR A 99 18.81 17.41 -25.14
C TYR A 99 17.96 17.48 -23.88
N THR A 100 16.88 18.24 -23.92
CA THR A 100 15.87 18.21 -22.86
C THR A 100 15.00 16.97 -23.03
N VAL A 101 14.91 16.15 -22.00
CA VAL A 101 14.09 14.93 -21.94
C VAL A 101 13.12 14.96 -20.78
N ASN A 102 11.98 14.30 -20.96
CA ASN A 102 11.03 14.06 -19.87
C ASN A 102 11.09 12.60 -19.43
N VAL A 103 11.60 12.35 -18.24
CA VAL A 103 11.66 11.03 -17.61
C VAL A 103 10.35 10.80 -16.88
N ALA A 104 9.41 10.11 -17.55
CA ALA A 104 8.10 9.84 -16.99
C ALA A 104 8.16 9.02 -15.68
N GLN A 105 9.15 8.14 -15.54
CA GLN A 105 9.35 7.32 -14.35
C GLN A 105 10.84 7.24 -14.00
N GLY A 106 11.26 7.76 -12.85
CA GLY A 106 12.66 7.65 -12.44
C GLY A 106 13.15 6.20 -12.37
N GLY A 107 14.47 6.00 -12.38
CA GLY A 107 15.08 4.69 -12.19
C GLY A 107 16.35 4.50 -13.01
N ARG A 108 16.69 3.23 -13.24
CA ARG A 108 17.91 2.82 -13.95
C ARG A 108 17.64 2.66 -15.45
N TYR A 109 18.47 3.26 -16.28
CA TYR A 109 18.34 3.22 -17.73
C TYR A 109 19.63 2.73 -18.37
N GLU A 110 19.51 1.76 -19.27
CA GLU A 110 20.57 1.43 -20.21
C GLU A 110 20.56 2.42 -21.37
N LEU A 111 21.75 2.79 -21.84
CA LEU A 111 21.95 3.69 -22.97
C LEU A 111 22.66 2.94 -24.11
N ALA A 112 22.39 3.35 -25.35
CA ALA A 112 23.09 2.85 -26.53
C ALA A 112 23.34 3.98 -27.53
N LEU A 113 24.60 4.16 -27.94
CA LEU A 113 24.97 5.17 -28.92
C LEU A 113 25.09 4.53 -30.31
N SER A 114 24.40 5.08 -31.29
CA SER A 114 24.59 4.74 -32.70
C SER A 114 25.59 5.69 -33.33
N TYR A 115 26.77 5.19 -33.69
CA TYR A 115 27.86 6.00 -34.22
C TYR A 115 28.67 5.26 -35.30
N SER A 116 29.49 6.00 -36.06
CA SER A 116 30.56 5.45 -36.88
C SER A 116 31.89 6.18 -36.62
N LEU A 117 32.97 5.41 -36.69
CA LEU A 117 34.36 5.79 -36.52
C LEU A 117 35.22 4.88 -37.42
N PRO A 118 36.03 5.41 -38.35
CA PRO A 118 36.77 4.58 -39.30
C PRO A 118 37.87 3.73 -38.65
N SER A 119 38.63 4.31 -37.72
CA SER A 119 39.81 3.70 -37.09
C SER A 119 40.10 4.34 -35.74
N GLY A 120 40.96 3.70 -34.94
CA GLY A 120 41.34 4.22 -33.62
C GLY A 120 40.26 3.97 -32.56
N THR A 121 40.19 4.88 -31.59
CA THR A 121 39.28 4.80 -30.45
C THR A 121 38.59 6.13 -30.25
N GLY A 122 37.26 6.11 -30.24
CA GLY A 122 36.43 7.24 -29.90
C GLY A 122 36.18 7.31 -28.40
N ALA A 123 35.79 8.48 -27.91
CA ALA A 123 35.41 8.65 -26.52
C ALA A 123 34.34 9.74 -26.38
N VAL A 124 33.32 9.45 -25.58
CA VAL A 124 32.27 10.40 -25.19
C VAL A 124 32.07 10.40 -23.68
N ARG A 125 31.47 11.47 -23.16
CA ARG A 125 30.89 11.52 -21.82
C ARG A 125 29.41 11.84 -21.93
N ILE A 126 28.60 11.10 -21.18
CA ILE A 126 27.16 11.31 -21.14
C ILE A 126 26.80 11.75 -19.72
N GLY A 127 26.27 12.97 -19.56
CA GLY A 127 25.85 13.52 -18.28
C GLY A 127 24.42 14.04 -18.32
N TRP A 128 23.88 14.42 -17.17
CA TRP A 128 22.59 15.11 -17.07
C TRP A 128 22.63 16.21 -16.02
N ASP A 129 21.89 17.28 -16.27
CA ASP A 129 21.76 18.47 -15.41
C ASP A 129 23.11 19.08 -14.99
N GLY A 130 24.07 19.06 -15.91
CA GLY A 130 25.43 19.58 -15.70
C GLY A 130 26.29 18.75 -14.75
N ALA A 131 25.89 17.52 -14.42
CA ALA A 131 26.59 16.61 -13.52
C ALA A 131 26.62 15.16 -14.05
N ASN A 132 27.16 14.24 -13.23
CA ASN A 132 27.05 12.78 -13.41
C ASN A 132 27.54 12.22 -14.77
N GLU A 133 28.74 12.62 -15.20
CA GLU A 133 29.33 12.16 -16.46
C GLU A 133 29.71 10.67 -16.43
N VAL A 134 29.12 9.86 -17.31
CA VAL A 134 29.56 8.49 -17.60
C VAL A 134 30.54 8.52 -18.78
N PRO A 135 31.83 8.19 -18.59
CA PRO A 135 32.77 8.07 -19.68
C PRO A 135 32.51 6.78 -20.48
N VAL A 136 32.53 6.90 -21.80
CA VAL A 136 32.29 5.78 -22.72
C VAL A 136 33.39 5.76 -23.78
N THR A 137 34.15 4.66 -23.82
CA THR A 137 35.11 4.37 -24.87
C THR A 137 34.41 3.63 -26.00
N LEU A 138 34.62 4.10 -27.23
CA LEU A 138 33.94 3.63 -28.43
C LEU A 138 34.97 2.99 -29.39
N PRO A 139 34.87 1.69 -29.71
CA PRO A 139 35.78 1.06 -30.67
C PRO A 139 35.59 1.61 -32.10
N ALA A 140 36.59 1.44 -32.96
CA ALA A 140 36.41 1.69 -34.38
C ALA A 140 35.34 0.77 -34.99
N THR A 141 34.53 1.34 -35.87
CA THR A 141 33.45 0.64 -36.60
C THR A 141 33.87 0.20 -38.01
N GLY A 142 35.07 0.59 -38.46
CA GLY A 142 35.67 0.13 -39.71
C GLY A 142 35.34 0.95 -40.96
N GLY A 143 34.70 2.10 -40.81
CA GLY A 143 34.54 3.06 -41.91
C GLY A 143 33.72 4.28 -41.55
N HIS A 144 33.94 5.37 -42.28
CA HIS A 144 33.03 6.51 -42.30
C HIS A 144 31.68 6.05 -42.86
N GLY A 145 30.62 6.10 -42.05
CA GLY A 145 29.29 5.63 -42.44
C GLY A 145 28.97 4.17 -42.10
N THR A 146 29.90 3.42 -41.50
CA THR A 146 29.64 2.07 -40.97
C THR A 146 29.05 2.18 -39.56
N PHE A 147 27.76 2.50 -39.48
CA PHE A 147 27.13 2.72 -38.17
C PHE A 147 26.93 1.44 -37.38
N GLN A 148 27.31 1.49 -36.10
CA GLN A 148 27.05 0.44 -35.13
C GLN A 148 26.38 1.05 -33.90
N SER A 149 25.50 0.28 -33.27
CA SER A 149 24.96 0.60 -31.97
C SER A 149 25.84 -0.03 -30.89
N TYR A 150 26.40 0.80 -30.02
CA TYR A 150 27.21 0.37 -28.90
C TYR A 150 26.47 0.63 -27.60
N LYS A 151 26.23 -0.44 -26.84
CA LYS A 151 25.59 -0.39 -25.53
C LYS A 151 26.58 0.19 -24.53
N VAL A 152 26.18 1.27 -23.86
CA VAL A 152 26.98 1.88 -22.79
C VAL A 152 27.11 0.86 -21.64
N PRO A 153 28.33 0.52 -21.19
CA PRO A 153 28.53 -0.56 -20.21
C PRO A 153 27.91 -0.28 -18.83
N VAL A 154 27.78 1.00 -18.47
CA VAL A 154 27.27 1.43 -17.18
C VAL A 154 25.90 2.10 -17.39
N PRO A 155 24.81 1.52 -16.87
CA PRO A 155 23.51 2.18 -16.87
C PRO A 155 23.53 3.45 -16.01
N ILE A 156 22.68 4.41 -16.32
CA ILE A 156 22.51 5.65 -15.55
C ILE A 156 21.28 5.57 -14.65
N ASP A 157 21.35 6.18 -13.47
CA ASP A 157 20.22 6.33 -12.54
C ASP A 157 19.72 7.78 -12.66
N ILE A 158 18.54 7.99 -13.24
CA ILE A 158 17.98 9.31 -13.50
C ILE A 158 16.61 9.45 -12.80
N PRO A 159 16.37 10.53 -12.03
CA PRO A 159 15.10 10.76 -11.35
C PRO A 159 13.92 10.93 -12.31
N GLN A 160 12.70 10.92 -11.77
CA GLN A 160 11.52 11.33 -12.51
C GLN A 160 11.55 12.86 -12.71
N GLY A 161 11.18 13.32 -13.90
CA GLY A 161 11.05 14.74 -14.20
C GLY A 161 11.73 15.15 -15.50
N THR A 162 11.83 16.46 -15.72
CA THR A 162 12.52 17.04 -16.86
C THR A 162 14.01 17.17 -16.56
N HIS A 163 14.85 16.67 -17.46
CA HIS A 163 16.31 16.68 -17.32
C HIS A 163 16.96 17.13 -18.63
N VAL A 164 18.15 17.74 -18.53
CA VAL A 164 18.97 18.09 -19.71
C VAL A 164 20.11 17.08 -19.82
N LEU A 165 20.09 16.23 -20.83
CA LEU A 165 21.17 15.30 -21.15
C LEU A 165 22.23 15.99 -21.99
N ARG A 166 23.51 15.79 -21.66
CA ARG A 166 24.66 16.27 -22.44
C ARG A 166 25.49 15.10 -22.97
N LEU A 167 25.81 15.15 -24.26
CA LEU A 167 26.82 14.29 -24.89
C LEU A 167 28.05 15.15 -25.20
N THR A 168 29.15 14.88 -24.51
CA THR A 168 30.44 15.57 -24.73
C THR A 168 31.38 14.64 -25.49
N PHE A 169 31.91 15.10 -26.62
CA PHE A 169 32.82 14.34 -27.47
C PHE A 169 34.26 14.64 -27.03
N VAL A 170 35.01 13.63 -26.59
CA VAL A 170 36.34 13.83 -25.97
C VAL A 170 37.46 13.09 -26.69
N GLY A 171 37.15 12.26 -27.68
CA GLY A 171 38.16 11.58 -28.49
C GLY A 171 37.61 11.02 -29.79
N GLY A 172 38.40 11.15 -30.86
CA GLY A 172 38.07 10.73 -32.22
C GLY A 172 37.01 11.61 -32.90
N ASP A 173 37.09 11.70 -34.23
CA ASP A 173 36.06 12.35 -35.03
C ASP A 173 34.92 11.35 -35.28
N LEU A 174 33.80 11.56 -34.61
CA LEU A 174 32.66 10.66 -34.63
C LEU A 174 31.59 11.15 -35.58
N TYR A 175 30.80 10.21 -36.10
CA TYR A 175 29.52 10.51 -36.72
C TYR A 175 28.45 9.82 -35.88
N VAL A 176 27.48 10.57 -35.36
CA VAL A 176 26.50 10.08 -34.41
C VAL A 176 25.10 10.21 -34.99
N ARG A 177 24.27 9.17 -34.85
CA ARG A 177 22.89 9.16 -35.32
C ARG A 177 21.88 9.33 -34.21
N GLN A 178 22.07 8.64 -33.10
CA GLN A 178 21.10 8.63 -32.02
C GLN A 178 21.68 8.08 -30.72
N LEU A 179 21.08 8.53 -29.62
CA LEU A 179 21.17 7.92 -28.30
C LEU A 179 19.85 7.19 -28.01
N GLY A 180 19.91 5.87 -27.88
CA GLY A 180 18.81 5.05 -27.38
C GLY A 180 18.86 4.93 -25.86
N SER A 181 17.70 4.87 -25.23
CA SER A 181 17.53 4.64 -23.79
C SER A 181 16.43 3.60 -23.57
N ALA A 182 16.68 2.63 -22.70
CA ALA A 182 15.68 1.69 -22.26
C ALA A 182 15.75 1.55 -20.73
N ARG A 183 14.59 1.44 -20.10
CA ARG A 183 14.52 1.30 -18.65
C ARG A 183 14.85 -0.13 -18.25
N LEU A 184 15.70 -0.28 -17.23
CA LEU A 184 16.05 -1.57 -16.66
C LEU A 184 15.12 -1.92 -15.49
N ALA A 185 15.00 -3.23 -15.22
CA ALA A 185 14.44 -3.71 -13.96
C ALA A 185 15.31 -3.23 -12.78
N GLY A 186 14.70 -3.09 -11.60
CA GLY A 186 15.43 -2.80 -10.37
C GLY A 186 16.46 -3.88 -10.04
N ARG A 187 17.44 -3.52 -9.22
CA ARG A 187 18.54 -4.39 -8.80
C ARG A 187 18.03 -5.42 -7.79
N ALA A 188 18.59 -6.62 -7.87
CA ALA A 188 18.41 -7.65 -6.86
C ALA A 188 19.54 -7.55 -5.83
N PHE A 189 19.18 -7.50 -4.56
CA PHE A 189 20.09 -7.57 -3.43
C PHE A 189 19.77 -8.79 -2.57
N TYR A 190 20.78 -9.32 -1.90
CA TYR A 190 20.67 -10.56 -1.14
C TYR A 190 21.16 -10.35 0.29
N LEU A 191 20.37 -10.79 1.27
CA LEU A 191 20.69 -10.70 2.69
C LEU A 191 20.55 -12.07 3.36
N SER A 192 21.57 -12.46 4.13
CA SER A 192 21.55 -13.65 4.97
C SER A 192 21.86 -13.28 6.42
N ARG A 193 21.62 -14.21 7.34
CA ARG A 193 21.80 -13.96 8.78
C ARG A 193 23.21 -13.45 9.13
N SER A 194 24.24 -14.15 8.66
CA SER A 194 25.65 -13.82 8.93
C SER A 194 26.31 -12.96 7.84
N GLY A 195 25.64 -12.79 6.70
CA GLY A 195 26.25 -12.34 5.46
C GLY A 195 27.18 -13.40 4.86
N ALA A 196 27.68 -13.12 3.67
CA ALA A 196 28.62 -13.97 2.95
C ALA A 196 29.62 -13.13 2.14
N GLY A 197 30.83 -13.67 1.93
CA GLY A 197 31.86 -13.03 1.09
C GLY A 197 32.15 -11.59 1.49
N ALA A 198 32.15 -10.70 0.49
CA ALA A 198 32.36 -9.26 0.61
C ALA A 198 31.20 -8.50 1.28
N LYS A 199 30.03 -9.13 1.45
CA LYS A 199 28.81 -8.54 2.02
C LYS A 199 28.36 -7.26 1.29
N ASP A 200 28.43 -7.28 -0.04
CA ASP A 200 27.94 -6.21 -0.92
C ASP A 200 26.52 -6.45 -1.45
N GLY A 201 25.93 -7.60 -1.10
CA GLY A 201 24.58 -7.97 -1.47
C GLY A 201 24.38 -8.29 -2.94
N SER A 202 25.43 -8.41 -3.75
CA SER A 202 25.34 -8.64 -5.20
C SER A 202 24.86 -10.04 -5.59
N SER A 203 24.98 -11.01 -4.68
CA SER A 203 24.55 -12.40 -4.85
C SER A 203 24.41 -13.07 -3.47
N TRP A 204 23.84 -14.28 -3.41
CA TRP A 204 23.84 -15.08 -2.17
C TRP A 204 25.25 -15.35 -1.63
N SER A 205 26.24 -15.56 -2.49
CA SER A 205 27.65 -15.74 -2.08
C SER A 205 28.32 -14.47 -1.58
N GLN A 206 27.72 -13.30 -1.82
CA GLN A 206 28.19 -11.98 -1.37
C GLN A 206 27.14 -11.28 -0.49
N ALA A 207 26.22 -12.04 0.11
CA ALA A 207 25.03 -11.49 0.76
C ALA A 207 25.38 -10.51 1.89
N PHE A 208 24.58 -9.45 2.02
CA PHE A 208 24.57 -8.61 3.21
C PHE A 208 24.33 -9.45 4.46
N SER A 209 24.91 -9.02 5.57
CA SER A 209 24.55 -9.55 6.90
C SER A 209 23.32 -8.85 7.45
N ALA A 210 22.61 -9.49 8.39
CA ALA A 210 21.44 -8.90 9.03
C ALA A 210 21.73 -7.56 9.73
N ASP A 211 22.97 -7.33 10.16
CA ASP A 211 23.40 -6.05 10.76
C ASP A 211 23.35 -4.88 9.77
N GLN A 212 23.39 -5.15 8.47
CA GLN A 212 23.30 -4.14 7.41
C GLN A 212 21.85 -3.83 7.01
N LEU A 213 20.85 -4.52 7.58
CA LEU A 213 19.45 -4.44 7.15
C LEU A 213 18.94 -3.00 7.02
N GLN A 214 19.15 -2.16 8.05
CA GLN A 214 18.64 -0.78 8.01
C GLN A 214 19.32 0.09 6.96
N THR A 215 20.64 -0.06 6.81
CA THR A 215 21.41 0.61 5.76
C THR A 215 20.92 0.15 4.39
N THR A 216 20.70 -1.15 4.19
CA THR A 216 20.21 -1.68 2.94
C THR A 216 18.85 -1.09 2.59
N LEU A 217 17.88 -1.13 3.51
CA LEU A 217 16.51 -0.64 3.25
C LEU A 217 16.45 0.85 2.89
N ASN A 218 17.21 1.69 3.62
CA ASN A 218 17.03 3.14 3.56
C ASN A 218 18.13 3.90 2.81
N GLN A 219 19.29 3.29 2.55
CA GLN A 219 20.42 3.94 1.89
C GLN A 219 20.84 3.21 0.61
N THR A 220 20.73 1.88 0.57
CA THR A 220 21.14 1.10 -0.61
C THR A 220 20.02 0.97 -1.63
N LEU A 221 18.85 0.44 -1.22
CA LEU A 221 17.74 0.21 -2.14
C LEU A 221 17.24 1.52 -2.73
N GLN A 222 17.15 1.57 -4.05
CA GLN A 222 16.47 2.60 -4.82
C GLN A 222 15.06 2.12 -5.21
N PRO A 223 14.13 3.03 -5.58
CA PRO A 223 12.84 2.63 -6.14
C PRO A 223 13.00 1.53 -7.21
N GLY A 224 12.23 0.45 -7.09
CA GLY A 224 12.24 -0.69 -8.01
C GLY A 224 13.16 -1.83 -7.61
N ASP A 225 14.12 -1.58 -6.73
CA ASP A 225 15.03 -2.61 -6.24
C ASP A 225 14.31 -3.63 -5.34
N THR A 226 14.84 -4.85 -5.31
CA THR A 226 14.33 -5.95 -4.49
C THR A 226 15.42 -6.48 -3.56
N LEU A 227 15.10 -6.59 -2.27
CA LEU A 227 15.91 -7.29 -1.28
C LEU A 227 15.35 -8.69 -1.03
N TYR A 228 16.10 -9.70 -1.41
CA TYR A 228 15.83 -11.10 -1.08
C TYR A 228 16.46 -11.45 0.27
N VAL A 229 15.63 -11.98 1.18
CA VAL A 229 16.03 -12.36 2.54
C VAL A 229 16.07 -13.89 2.64
N ALA A 230 17.24 -14.45 2.94
CA ALA A 230 17.43 -15.89 3.05
C ALA A 230 16.61 -16.51 4.20
N GLY A 231 16.24 -17.77 4.05
CA GLY A 231 15.51 -18.54 5.04
C GLY A 231 16.22 -18.73 6.38
N GLY A 232 15.41 -19.08 7.40
CA GLY A 232 15.88 -19.45 8.73
C GLY A 232 15.65 -18.39 9.81
N VAL A 233 16.08 -18.70 11.04
CA VAL A 233 15.78 -17.92 12.25
C VAL A 233 16.78 -16.77 12.52
N TYR A 234 16.32 -15.53 12.40
CA TYR A 234 17.06 -14.31 12.73
C TYR A 234 16.81 -13.93 14.20
N GLN A 235 17.74 -14.29 15.07
CA GLN A 235 17.68 -14.01 16.51
C GLN A 235 18.98 -13.35 16.97
N SER A 236 18.84 -12.29 17.77
CA SER A 236 19.96 -11.49 18.29
C SER A 236 19.61 -10.91 19.66
N SER A 237 20.62 -10.51 20.44
CA SER A 237 20.42 -9.73 21.67
C SER A 237 19.83 -8.35 21.39
N THR A 238 20.00 -7.84 20.16
CA THR A 238 19.33 -6.65 19.65
C THR A 238 18.46 -7.08 18.48
N PRO A 239 17.14 -7.29 18.69
CA PRO A 239 16.26 -7.79 17.65
C PRO A 239 16.20 -6.90 16.42
N PHE A 240 16.11 -7.53 15.25
CA PHE A 240 16.02 -6.82 13.99
C PHE A 240 14.59 -6.31 13.76
N SER A 241 14.47 -5.13 13.18
CA SER A 241 13.22 -4.56 12.69
C SER A 241 13.46 -4.07 11.28
N PHE A 242 12.46 -4.11 10.41
CA PHE A 242 12.49 -3.42 9.14
C PHE A 242 11.95 -2.02 9.40
N SER A 243 12.85 -1.05 9.63
CA SER A 243 12.45 0.34 9.85
C SER A 243 12.53 1.07 8.52
N LEU A 244 11.38 1.31 7.89
CA LEU A 244 11.28 1.84 6.54
C LEU A 244 10.96 3.34 6.62
N THR A 245 11.89 4.16 6.13
CA THR A 245 11.81 5.63 6.16
C THR A 245 12.06 6.28 4.80
N THR A 246 12.12 5.47 3.74
CA THR A 246 12.27 5.93 2.36
C THR A 246 11.24 5.24 1.49
N SER A 247 10.89 5.85 0.37
CA SER A 247 9.78 5.38 -0.47
C SER A 247 10.28 4.80 -1.79
N GLY A 248 9.48 3.91 -2.37
CA GLY A 248 9.46 3.70 -3.81
C GLY A 248 8.75 4.85 -4.52
N THR A 249 8.30 4.59 -5.74
CA THR A 249 7.35 5.45 -6.47
C THR A 249 6.19 4.59 -6.98
N ASP A 250 5.10 5.22 -7.43
CA ASP A 250 3.93 4.55 -8.02
C ASP A 250 4.31 3.50 -9.08
N ALA A 251 5.29 3.82 -9.93
CA ALA A 251 5.78 2.89 -10.94
C ALA A 251 6.85 1.91 -10.45
N LEU A 252 7.47 2.16 -9.30
CA LEU A 252 8.64 1.42 -8.80
C LEU A 252 8.60 1.28 -7.29
N HIS A 253 7.79 0.33 -6.82
CA HIS A 253 7.82 -0.06 -5.43
C HIS A 253 9.21 -0.61 -5.07
N LYS A 254 9.70 -0.28 -3.87
CA LYS A 254 10.82 -1.03 -3.28
C LYS A 254 10.27 -2.35 -2.75
N LYS A 255 11.06 -3.42 -2.85
CA LYS A 255 10.58 -4.77 -2.51
C LYS A 255 11.44 -5.47 -1.48
N VAL A 256 10.80 -6.24 -0.60
CA VAL A 256 11.45 -7.22 0.28
C VAL A 256 10.73 -8.56 0.14
N VAL A 257 11.50 -9.61 -0.13
CA VAL A 257 10.95 -10.96 -0.38
C VAL A 257 11.70 -11.99 0.45
N GLY A 258 10.98 -12.73 1.30
CA GLY A 258 11.54 -13.89 1.99
C GLY A 258 11.68 -15.11 1.08
N VAL A 259 12.84 -15.76 1.13
CA VAL A 259 13.19 -16.89 0.25
C VAL A 259 13.54 -18.12 1.08
N ASP A 260 12.82 -19.21 0.85
CA ASP A 260 13.19 -20.52 1.40
C ASP A 260 14.32 -21.14 0.57
N LEU A 261 15.51 -21.25 1.17
CA LEU A 261 16.70 -21.87 0.57
C LEU A 261 16.95 -23.27 1.16
N GLY A 262 15.90 -23.93 1.65
CA GLY A 262 15.94 -25.22 2.33
C GLY A 262 15.93 -25.13 3.86
N GLN A 263 15.72 -23.94 4.44
CA GLN A 263 15.64 -23.72 5.89
C GLN A 263 14.27 -23.18 6.35
N GLY A 264 13.27 -23.20 5.47
CA GLY A 264 12.01 -22.50 5.66
C GLY A 264 12.11 -21.01 5.35
N LEU A 265 11.00 -20.29 5.48
CA LEU A 265 10.98 -18.83 5.35
C LEU A 265 11.81 -18.13 6.44
N PRO A 266 12.26 -16.89 6.22
CA PRO A 266 12.91 -16.09 7.26
C PRO A 266 11.96 -15.84 8.44
N VAL A 267 12.42 -16.18 9.65
CA VAL A 267 11.70 -15.96 10.91
C VAL A 267 12.50 -15.02 11.81
N PHE A 268 11.98 -13.83 12.09
CA PHE A 268 12.61 -12.86 12.98
C PHE A 268 12.11 -12.99 14.41
N LYS A 269 13.03 -13.06 15.38
CA LYS A 269 12.70 -13.20 16.80
C LYS A 269 12.95 -11.89 17.55
N GLY A 270 11.88 -11.32 18.06
CA GLY A 270 11.91 -10.22 19.02
C GLY A 270 12.11 -10.69 20.47
N GLN A 271 11.95 -9.75 21.38
CA GLN A 271 12.11 -9.91 22.83
C GLN A 271 10.86 -9.43 23.61
N TRP A 272 9.77 -9.10 22.92
CA TRP A 272 8.51 -8.81 23.61
C TRP A 272 8.00 -10.08 24.31
N ASN A 273 7.39 -9.89 25.48
CA ASN A 273 6.91 -10.96 26.34
C ASN A 273 5.49 -10.65 26.82
N PRO A 274 4.52 -11.55 26.65
CA PRO A 274 3.14 -11.33 27.08
C PRO A 274 2.96 -11.22 28.61
N ALA A 275 3.92 -11.71 29.42
CA ALA A 275 3.88 -11.55 30.87
C ALA A 275 4.18 -10.12 31.35
N ASN A 276 4.82 -9.30 30.51
CA ASN A 276 5.07 -7.89 30.79
C ASN A 276 4.95 -7.08 29.48
N PRO A 277 3.72 -6.95 28.94
CA PRO A 277 3.53 -6.46 27.58
C PRO A 277 3.97 -5.00 27.42
N GLY A 278 3.95 -4.21 28.50
CA GLY A 278 4.33 -2.80 28.52
C GLY A 278 5.83 -2.51 28.66
N ALA A 279 6.69 -3.53 28.82
CA ALA A 279 8.12 -3.36 29.09
C ALA A 279 8.79 -2.36 28.12
N SER A 280 9.66 -1.48 28.62
CA SER A 280 10.38 -0.51 27.78
C SER A 280 11.39 -1.18 26.84
N SER A 281 11.94 -2.33 27.23
CA SER A 281 12.90 -3.14 26.46
C SER A 281 12.27 -3.98 25.35
N LYS A 282 10.96 -3.88 25.13
CA LYS A 282 10.25 -4.65 24.10
C LYS A 282 10.78 -4.36 22.69
N SER A 283 10.76 -5.39 21.84
CA SER A 283 10.89 -5.20 20.39
C SER A 283 9.62 -4.53 19.87
N TYR A 284 9.72 -3.23 19.61
CA TYR A 284 8.55 -2.37 19.36
C TYR A 284 7.74 -2.78 18.13
N ALA A 285 8.38 -2.99 16.97
CA ALA A 285 7.69 -3.38 15.75
C ALA A 285 8.60 -4.26 14.88
N PHE A 286 8.03 -5.26 14.21
CA PHE A 286 8.76 -6.05 13.21
C PHE A 286 8.90 -5.26 11.90
N LEU A 287 7.79 -4.88 11.26
CA LEU A 287 7.77 -3.89 10.19
C LEU A 287 7.33 -2.54 10.75
N ARG A 288 8.12 -1.49 10.50
CA ARG A 288 7.82 -0.13 10.94
C ARG A 288 7.91 0.84 9.77
N PHE A 289 6.78 1.36 9.32
CA PHE A 289 6.70 2.40 8.30
C PHE A 289 6.50 3.76 8.97
N THR A 290 7.33 4.74 8.60
CA THR A 290 7.25 6.11 9.14
C THR A 290 7.42 7.08 7.97
N GLY A 291 6.32 7.55 7.38
CA GLY A 291 6.40 8.41 6.18
C GLY A 291 6.92 7.67 4.94
N ALA A 292 6.71 6.35 4.85
CA ALA A 292 7.27 5.52 3.79
C ALA A 292 6.16 4.95 2.91
N HIS A 293 6.30 5.12 1.60
CA HIS A 293 5.28 4.80 0.61
C HIS A 293 5.80 3.82 -0.44
N TYR A 294 4.90 3.15 -1.17
CA TYR A 294 5.23 2.32 -2.33
C TYR A 294 6.22 1.19 -2.00
N TRP A 295 5.77 0.28 -1.14
CA TRP A 295 6.54 -0.90 -0.70
C TRP A 295 5.77 -2.18 -0.94
N ASP A 296 6.45 -3.17 -1.52
CA ASP A 296 5.99 -4.55 -1.54
C ASP A 296 6.81 -5.37 -0.53
N ILE A 297 6.16 -5.96 0.46
CA ILE A 297 6.85 -6.84 1.42
C ILE A 297 6.10 -8.16 1.52
N GLU A 298 6.80 -9.26 1.25
CA GLU A 298 6.20 -10.57 1.27
C GLU A 298 7.05 -11.68 1.90
N ARG A 299 6.35 -12.71 2.39
CA ARG A 299 6.93 -14.00 2.79
C ARG A 299 7.88 -13.91 3.99
N LEU A 300 7.48 -13.12 4.98
CA LEU A 300 8.25 -12.91 6.21
C LEU A 300 7.48 -13.43 7.42
N SER A 301 8.20 -13.97 8.40
CA SER A 301 7.63 -14.38 9.67
C SER A 301 8.28 -13.65 10.83
N ALA A 302 7.49 -13.35 11.87
CA ALA A 302 7.98 -12.69 13.06
C ALA A 302 7.35 -13.25 14.33
N GLU A 303 8.15 -13.32 15.39
CA GLU A 303 7.68 -13.72 16.71
C GLU A 303 8.18 -12.81 17.81
N ASN A 304 7.40 -12.65 18.88
CA ASN A 304 7.79 -11.90 20.08
C ASN A 304 8.03 -10.41 19.80
N TYR A 305 7.11 -9.78 19.07
CA TYR A 305 7.10 -8.32 18.85
C TYR A 305 5.85 -7.67 19.47
N TYR A 306 5.99 -6.42 19.89
CA TYR A 306 4.84 -5.66 20.36
C TYR A 306 3.90 -5.35 19.18
N TYR A 307 4.42 -4.86 18.06
CA TYR A 307 3.68 -4.77 16.80
C TYR A 307 4.28 -5.72 15.76
N GLY A 308 3.45 -6.50 15.08
CA GLY A 308 3.89 -7.17 13.84
C GLY A 308 4.16 -6.13 12.75
N VAL A 309 3.18 -5.27 12.49
CA VAL A 309 3.29 -4.12 11.59
C VAL A 309 2.81 -2.88 12.30
N ARG A 310 3.66 -1.85 12.36
CA ARG A 310 3.28 -0.49 12.73
C ARG A 310 3.51 0.43 11.52
N ALA A 311 2.45 1.01 10.99
CA ALA A 311 2.57 2.00 9.91
C ALA A 311 1.88 3.30 10.32
N ASP A 312 2.52 4.41 9.96
CA ASP A 312 2.01 5.76 10.19
C ASP A 312 2.37 6.67 9.02
N THR A 313 1.42 7.50 8.58
CA THR A 313 1.57 8.45 7.47
C THR A 313 2.19 7.77 6.24
N SER A 314 1.59 6.67 5.78
CA SER A 314 2.18 5.78 4.78
C SER A 314 1.10 5.34 3.79
N SER A 315 1.44 5.04 2.54
CA SER A 315 0.45 4.62 1.54
C SER A 315 1.07 3.71 0.49
N HIS A 316 0.22 3.03 -0.29
CA HIS A 316 0.65 2.08 -1.32
C HIS A 316 1.53 0.95 -0.76
N LEU A 317 1.15 0.43 0.41
CA LEU A 317 1.82 -0.71 1.04
C LEU A 317 1.15 -2.00 0.54
N GLN A 318 1.91 -2.86 -0.14
CA GLN A 318 1.47 -4.19 -0.57
C GLN A 318 2.14 -5.24 0.32
N LEU A 319 1.42 -5.67 1.36
CA LEU A 319 1.92 -6.61 2.35
C LEU A 319 1.28 -7.98 2.11
N SER A 320 2.07 -9.05 1.99
CA SER A 320 1.48 -10.38 1.82
C SER A 320 2.29 -11.51 2.43
N GLU A 321 1.65 -12.62 2.77
CA GLU A 321 2.34 -13.80 3.35
C GLU A 321 3.17 -13.42 4.59
N LEU A 322 2.57 -12.59 5.45
CA LEU A 322 3.13 -12.22 6.75
C LEU A 322 2.57 -13.15 7.83
N HIS A 323 3.46 -13.86 8.53
CA HIS A 323 3.08 -14.76 9.61
C HIS A 323 3.59 -14.22 10.94
N LEU A 324 2.68 -13.66 11.73
CA LEU A 324 2.97 -12.93 12.96
C LEU A 324 2.47 -13.75 14.14
N SER A 325 3.34 -14.17 15.05
CA SER A 325 2.92 -14.97 16.20
C SER A 325 3.53 -14.54 17.53
N GLN A 326 2.85 -14.80 18.65
CA GLN A 326 3.30 -14.34 19.97
C GLN A 326 3.60 -12.84 19.95
N ILE A 327 2.59 -12.07 19.61
CA ILE A 327 2.67 -10.63 19.38
C ILE A 327 1.69 -9.90 20.29
N ARG A 328 1.86 -8.60 20.53
CA ARG A 328 0.81 -7.86 21.24
C ARG A 328 -0.32 -7.47 20.30
N GLU A 329 0.05 -6.81 19.20
CA GLU A 329 -0.84 -6.38 18.15
C GLU A 329 -0.28 -6.78 16.77
N GLY A 330 -1.11 -7.36 15.90
CA GLY A 330 -0.67 -7.84 14.58
C GLY A 330 -0.40 -6.68 13.63
N LEU A 331 -1.46 -6.02 13.19
CA LEU A 331 -1.40 -4.80 12.40
C LEU A 331 -1.86 -3.61 13.24
N ALA A 332 -1.09 -2.53 13.27
CA ALA A 332 -1.46 -1.27 13.92
C ALA A 332 -1.22 -0.09 12.96
N LEU A 333 -2.29 0.43 12.35
CA LEU A 333 -2.21 1.43 11.28
C LEU A 333 -2.85 2.76 11.72
N SER A 334 -2.21 3.86 11.33
CA SER A 334 -2.67 5.25 11.49
C SER A 334 -2.31 6.04 10.23
N HIS A 335 -3.18 6.87 9.68
CA HIS A 335 -2.87 7.67 8.47
C HIS A 335 -2.32 6.79 7.34
N VAL A 336 -3.04 5.70 7.03
CA VAL A 336 -2.65 4.74 5.99
C VAL A 336 -3.71 4.64 4.91
N SER A 337 -3.33 4.94 3.67
CA SER A 337 -4.23 4.87 2.51
C SER A 337 -3.72 3.92 1.41
N ASP A 338 -4.60 3.57 0.48
CA ASP A 338 -4.28 2.92 -0.81
C ASP A 338 -3.44 1.64 -0.67
N SER A 339 -3.71 0.87 0.38
CA SER A 339 -2.84 -0.22 0.81
C SER A 339 -3.58 -1.55 0.82
N LYS A 340 -2.81 -2.63 0.84
CA LYS A 340 -3.33 -3.98 0.83
C LYS A 340 -2.54 -4.89 1.75
N VAL A 341 -3.25 -5.68 2.54
CA VAL A 341 -2.69 -6.81 3.29
C VAL A 341 -3.38 -8.09 2.83
N SER A 342 -2.60 -9.09 2.42
CA SER A 342 -3.16 -10.34 1.89
C SER A 342 -2.48 -11.61 2.41
N ARG A 343 -3.20 -12.72 2.48
CA ARG A 343 -2.65 -14.07 2.78
C ARG A 343 -1.77 -14.08 4.04
N SER A 344 -2.21 -13.40 5.10
CA SER A 344 -1.39 -13.12 6.29
C SER A 344 -2.11 -13.56 7.56
N ASP A 345 -1.37 -13.69 8.66
CA ASP A 345 -1.98 -14.04 9.95
C ASP A 345 -1.31 -13.38 11.15
N ALA A 346 -2.14 -13.17 12.17
CA ALA A 346 -1.77 -12.78 13.52
C ALA A 346 -2.29 -13.84 14.48
N ARG A 347 -1.38 -14.60 15.08
CA ARG A 347 -1.69 -15.74 15.96
C ARG A 347 -1.12 -15.54 17.35
N LYS A 348 -1.80 -16.02 18.38
CA LYS A 348 -1.34 -15.83 19.77
C LYS A 348 -1.04 -14.36 20.05
N TYR A 349 -1.98 -13.46 19.72
CA TYR A 349 -1.86 -12.06 20.11
C TYR A 349 -2.52 -11.82 21.47
N THR A 350 -2.03 -10.85 22.25
CA THR A 350 -2.63 -10.56 23.56
C THR A 350 -3.63 -9.42 23.53
N LYS A 351 -3.53 -8.49 22.57
CA LYS A 351 -4.41 -7.32 22.51
C LYS A 351 -5.22 -7.26 21.23
N ARG A 352 -4.60 -7.21 20.06
CA ARG A 352 -5.36 -7.06 18.80
C ARG A 352 -4.78 -7.85 17.64
N GLY A 353 -5.60 -8.46 16.81
CA GLY A 353 -5.15 -8.98 15.52
C GLY A 353 -4.84 -7.81 14.57
N ILE A 354 -5.82 -6.94 14.36
CA ILE A 354 -5.77 -5.76 13.50
C ILE A 354 -6.32 -4.56 14.28
N ARG A 355 -5.62 -3.43 14.20
CA ARG A 355 -6.00 -2.16 14.81
C ARG A 355 -5.86 -1.01 13.83
N PHE A 356 -6.96 -0.32 13.55
CA PHE A 356 -6.97 0.97 12.86
C PHE A 356 -7.30 2.05 13.88
N ILE A 357 -6.44 3.06 13.94
CA ILE A 357 -6.48 4.08 15.00
C ILE A 357 -7.17 5.34 14.49
N GLU A 358 -6.66 5.91 13.40
CA GLU A 358 -7.18 7.13 12.77
C GLU A 358 -6.75 7.17 11.30
N ASP A 359 -7.56 7.82 10.46
CA ASP A 359 -7.28 8.11 9.05
C ASP A 359 -6.76 6.91 8.23
N VAL A 360 -7.40 5.76 8.38
CA VAL A 360 -7.11 4.59 7.54
C VAL A 360 -8.16 4.55 6.43
N SER A 361 -7.73 4.55 5.17
CA SER A 361 -8.63 4.58 4.03
C SER A 361 -8.17 3.72 2.85
N ASP A 362 -9.08 3.44 1.91
CA ASP A 362 -8.79 2.73 0.66
C ASP A 362 -7.96 1.45 0.88
N LEU A 363 -8.34 0.68 1.90
CA LEU A 363 -7.59 -0.46 2.40
C LEU A 363 -8.30 -1.77 2.10
N LEU A 364 -7.59 -2.70 1.47
CA LEU A 364 -8.02 -4.09 1.33
C LEU A 364 -7.25 -5.00 2.30
N VAL A 365 -7.96 -5.63 3.22
CA VAL A 365 -7.44 -6.77 3.99
C VAL A 365 -8.11 -8.03 3.46
N GLU A 366 -7.34 -8.95 2.90
CA GLU A 366 -7.87 -10.21 2.37
C GLU A 366 -7.12 -11.47 2.83
N ASP A 367 -7.83 -12.59 2.94
CA ASP A 367 -7.23 -13.88 3.35
C ASP A 367 -6.42 -13.74 4.65
N PHE A 368 -7.05 -13.19 5.68
CA PHE A 368 -6.38 -12.88 6.95
C PHE A 368 -6.96 -13.67 8.12
N LEU A 369 -6.10 -14.31 8.91
CA LEU A 369 -6.48 -14.96 10.16
C LEU A 369 -5.99 -14.15 11.37
N ALA A 370 -6.93 -13.64 12.17
CA ALA A 370 -6.70 -13.13 13.51
C ALA A 370 -7.18 -14.16 14.54
N ASP A 371 -6.25 -14.87 15.18
CA ASP A 371 -6.56 -15.85 16.23
C ASP A 371 -5.79 -15.54 17.53
N ALA A 372 -6.50 -15.08 18.55
CA ALA A 372 -5.88 -14.56 19.77
C ALA A 372 -5.18 -15.66 20.60
N THR A 373 -5.71 -16.87 20.63
CA THR A 373 -5.22 -17.93 21.53
C THR A 373 -4.92 -19.25 20.83
N LEU A 374 -5.40 -19.48 19.60
CA LEU A 374 -5.44 -20.78 18.95
C LEU A 374 -6.19 -21.84 19.79
N GLY A 375 -7.14 -21.41 20.63
CA GLY A 375 -7.86 -22.26 21.59
C GLY A 375 -7.06 -22.60 22.85
N ASP A 376 -5.85 -22.05 23.03
CA ASP A 376 -5.03 -22.23 24.23
C ASP A 376 -5.55 -21.34 25.37
N SER A 377 -6.36 -21.92 26.25
CA SER A 377 -6.93 -21.20 27.40
C SER A 377 -5.89 -20.69 28.41
N THR A 378 -4.61 -21.06 28.27
CA THR A 378 -3.52 -20.57 29.12
C THR A 378 -2.81 -19.34 28.53
N TRP A 379 -3.11 -18.98 27.28
CA TRP A 379 -2.53 -17.80 26.64
C TRP A 379 -3.06 -16.50 27.31
N PRO A 380 -2.18 -15.60 27.78
CA PRO A 380 -2.59 -14.46 28.62
C PRO A 380 -3.01 -13.25 27.77
N THR A 381 -4.25 -13.27 27.27
CA THR A 381 -4.88 -12.11 26.64
C THR A 381 -5.04 -10.94 27.62
N GLU A 382 -4.78 -9.72 27.16
CA GLU A 382 -5.07 -8.49 27.87
C GLU A 382 -6.58 -8.20 27.85
N ALA A 383 -7.05 -7.27 28.70
CA ALA A 383 -8.42 -6.76 28.64
C ALA A 383 -8.72 -6.20 27.24
N TYR A 384 -9.94 -6.37 26.75
CA TYR A 384 -10.34 -5.95 25.40
C TYR A 384 -9.49 -6.57 24.27
N PRO A 385 -9.38 -7.92 24.21
CA PRO A 385 -8.70 -8.55 23.08
C PRO A 385 -9.65 -8.54 21.88
N PHE A 386 -9.23 -7.92 20.78
CA PHE A 386 -10.08 -7.83 19.58
C PHE A 386 -9.41 -8.48 18.38
N GLY A 387 -10.17 -9.18 17.55
CA GLY A 387 -9.66 -9.67 16.27
C GLY A 387 -9.33 -8.50 15.35
N VAL A 388 -10.33 -7.64 15.13
CA VAL A 388 -10.21 -6.38 14.39
C VAL A 388 -10.79 -5.28 15.25
N SER A 389 -10.10 -4.14 15.36
CA SER A 389 -10.65 -2.93 15.96
C SER A 389 -10.44 -1.70 15.10
N ILE A 390 -11.51 -0.93 14.88
CA ILE A 390 -11.45 0.42 14.31
C ILE A 390 -11.86 1.40 15.43
N GLU A 391 -10.94 2.28 15.81
CA GLU A 391 -11.13 3.21 16.93
C GLU A 391 -11.71 4.55 16.45
N ASN A 392 -12.28 5.32 17.39
CA ASN A 392 -12.57 6.72 17.09
C ASN A 392 -11.24 7.49 17.01
N PRO A 393 -11.06 8.31 15.98
CA PRO A 393 -9.85 9.10 15.85
C PRO A 393 -9.79 10.17 16.95
N ALA A 394 -8.58 10.60 17.30
CA ALA A 394 -8.41 11.74 18.20
C ALA A 394 -8.93 13.03 17.55
N ASP A 395 -8.70 13.19 16.25
CA ASP A 395 -9.33 14.22 15.42
C ASP A 395 -10.58 13.65 14.71
N PRO A 396 -11.80 14.09 15.05
CA PRO A 396 -13.02 13.56 14.45
C PRO A 396 -13.15 13.84 12.95
N THR A 397 -12.30 14.69 12.36
CA THR A 397 -12.26 14.95 10.91
C THR A 397 -11.47 13.91 10.12
N LEU A 398 -10.80 12.97 10.82
CA LEU A 398 -9.94 11.94 10.24
C LEU A 398 -10.45 10.52 10.54
N PRO A 399 -11.72 10.18 10.21
CA PRO A 399 -12.25 8.85 10.44
C PRO A 399 -11.56 7.81 9.57
N THR A 400 -11.61 6.55 9.99
CA THR A 400 -11.31 5.41 9.11
C THR A 400 -12.47 5.18 8.15
N HIS A 401 -12.21 5.05 6.85
CA HIS A 401 -13.28 4.85 5.86
C HIS A 401 -12.86 4.00 4.65
N ASP A 402 -13.81 3.52 3.86
CA ASP A 402 -13.53 2.80 2.60
C ASP A 402 -12.57 1.61 2.76
N VAL A 403 -12.87 0.75 3.74
CA VAL A 403 -12.09 -0.44 4.06
C VAL A 403 -12.88 -1.70 3.71
N VAL A 404 -12.22 -2.63 3.03
CA VAL A 404 -12.76 -3.95 2.70
C VAL A 404 -12.01 -5.05 3.45
N PHE A 405 -12.74 -5.83 4.24
CA PHE A 405 -12.29 -7.08 4.81
C PHE A 405 -12.88 -8.24 3.99
N ASN A 406 -12.05 -8.99 3.25
CA ASN A 406 -12.52 -10.10 2.42
C ASN A 406 -11.87 -11.42 2.83
N ARG A 407 -12.65 -12.42 3.25
CA ARG A 407 -12.11 -13.69 3.79
C ARG A 407 -11.21 -13.45 5.01
N VAL A 408 -11.69 -12.60 5.93
CA VAL A 408 -11.02 -12.32 7.22
C VAL A 408 -11.72 -13.10 8.32
N THR A 409 -10.95 -13.88 9.07
CA THR A 409 -11.46 -14.63 10.23
C THR A 409 -10.90 -14.06 11.52
N ALA A 410 -11.78 -13.64 12.42
CA ALA A 410 -11.46 -13.23 13.78
C ALA A 410 -11.97 -14.28 14.77
N ARG A 411 -11.08 -14.89 15.56
CA ARG A 411 -11.49 -15.96 16.45
C ARG A 411 -10.71 -16.09 17.75
N ASN A 412 -11.34 -16.81 18.68
CA ASN A 412 -10.82 -17.13 20.00
C ASN A 412 -10.37 -15.87 20.77
N ASN A 413 -11.03 -14.73 20.55
CA ASN A 413 -10.82 -13.54 21.36
C ASN A 413 -11.45 -13.78 22.71
N THR A 414 -10.63 -14.23 23.65
CA THR A 414 -11.09 -14.63 24.98
C THR A 414 -10.58 -13.67 26.02
N PHE A 415 -11.45 -13.11 26.86
CA PHE A 415 -11.02 -12.42 28.06
C PHE A 415 -12.02 -12.66 29.18
N THR A 416 -11.53 -13.27 30.26
CA THR A 416 -12.32 -13.49 31.48
C THR A 416 -11.81 -12.62 32.63
N THR A 417 -12.66 -11.77 33.19
CA THR A 417 -12.40 -11.02 34.43
C THR A 417 -12.39 -11.97 35.64
N ALA A 418 -11.82 -11.51 36.74
CA ALA A 418 -11.67 -12.32 37.94
C ALA A 418 -12.97 -12.52 38.75
N SER A 419 -13.98 -11.67 38.58
CA SER A 419 -15.22 -11.74 39.37
C SER A 419 -16.34 -12.47 38.63
N THR A 420 -17.00 -13.40 39.33
CA THR A 420 -18.17 -14.11 38.83
C THR A 420 -19.31 -13.15 38.51
N GLY A 421 -19.81 -13.18 37.28
CA GLY A 421 -20.97 -12.40 36.84
C GLY A 421 -20.63 -11.05 36.19
N ASP A 422 -19.36 -10.63 36.25
CA ASP A 422 -18.85 -9.47 35.52
C ASP A 422 -18.98 -9.67 34.01
N TYR A 423 -19.03 -8.54 33.30
CA TYR A 423 -19.07 -8.50 31.85
C TYR A 423 -17.77 -9.05 31.27
N GLN A 424 -17.89 -10.07 30.41
CA GLN A 424 -16.75 -10.67 29.74
C GLN A 424 -16.62 -10.06 28.34
N ASN A 425 -15.41 -9.62 27.99
CA ASN A 425 -15.10 -8.98 26.72
C ASN A 425 -14.28 -9.93 25.83
N GLY A 426 -14.04 -9.56 24.59
CA GLY A 426 -13.34 -10.36 23.60
C GLY A 426 -14.17 -10.41 22.33
N ASP A 427 -14.17 -9.31 21.57
CA ASP A 427 -14.93 -9.19 20.32
C ASP A 427 -14.10 -9.70 19.13
N GLY A 428 -14.76 -10.35 18.16
CA GLY A 428 -14.14 -10.67 16.88
C GLY A 428 -13.81 -9.40 16.11
N PHE A 429 -14.81 -8.54 15.90
CA PHE A 429 -14.71 -7.25 15.25
C PHE A 429 -15.33 -6.16 16.14
N SER A 430 -14.60 -5.10 16.46
CA SER A 430 -15.09 -3.96 17.25
C SER A 430 -14.88 -2.65 16.48
N LEU A 431 -15.96 -2.01 16.05
CA LEU A 431 -15.88 -0.80 15.22
C LEU A 431 -16.58 0.36 15.88
N GLU A 432 -15.96 1.53 15.80
CA GLU A 432 -16.45 2.77 16.39
C GLU A 432 -17.21 3.67 15.39
N ARG A 433 -18.05 4.56 15.93
CA ARG A 433 -19.11 5.30 15.20
C ARG A 433 -18.66 6.22 14.08
N SER A 434 -17.44 6.72 14.18
CA SER A 434 -16.90 7.63 13.17
C SER A 434 -16.57 6.92 11.85
N ALA A 435 -16.39 5.59 11.87
CA ALA A 435 -16.06 4.83 10.67
C ALA A 435 -17.25 4.69 9.71
N PHE A 436 -16.97 4.70 8.40
CA PHE A 436 -17.98 4.53 7.34
C PHE A 436 -17.40 3.84 6.11
N GLY A 437 -18.23 3.38 5.17
CA GLY A 437 -17.74 2.71 3.96
C GLY A 437 -17.03 1.37 4.25
N ILE A 438 -17.37 0.73 5.37
CA ILE A 438 -16.76 -0.54 5.78
C ILE A 438 -17.53 -1.72 5.19
N SER A 439 -16.82 -2.62 4.52
CA SER A 439 -17.39 -3.83 3.93
C SER A 439 -16.73 -5.10 4.48
N PHE A 440 -17.56 -6.07 4.87
CA PHE A 440 -17.16 -7.42 5.24
C PHE A 440 -17.67 -8.40 4.19
N LEU A 441 -16.76 -9.05 3.49
CA LEU A 441 -17.06 -10.02 2.44
C LEU A 441 -16.51 -11.38 2.87
N ASN A 442 -17.33 -12.43 2.82
CA ASN A 442 -16.91 -13.81 3.07
C ASN A 442 -16.12 -13.99 4.40
N SER A 443 -16.44 -13.19 5.41
CA SER A 443 -15.66 -13.06 6.65
C SER A 443 -16.34 -13.75 7.82
N ALA A 444 -15.56 -14.16 8.83
CA ALA A 444 -16.05 -14.99 9.92
C ALA A 444 -15.62 -14.48 11.31
N ALA A 445 -16.54 -14.55 12.27
CA ALA A 445 -16.26 -14.35 13.70
C ALA A 445 -16.65 -15.61 14.48
N LEU A 446 -15.65 -16.26 15.09
CA LEU A 446 -15.83 -17.57 15.71
C LEU A 446 -15.29 -17.60 17.14
N ASP A 447 -15.99 -18.24 18.06
CA ASP A 447 -15.46 -18.59 19.40
C ASP A 447 -14.99 -17.38 20.23
N ASN A 448 -15.62 -16.21 20.05
CA ASN A 448 -15.26 -15.00 20.78
C ASN A 448 -16.08 -14.89 22.07
N THR A 449 -15.46 -14.48 23.18
CA THR A 449 -16.12 -14.43 24.50
C THR A 449 -17.21 -13.36 24.57
N ASP A 450 -17.22 -12.41 23.64
CA ASP A 450 -18.24 -11.36 23.53
C ASP A 450 -18.88 -11.31 22.14
N GLY A 451 -18.82 -10.18 21.43
CA GLY A 451 -19.39 -10.01 20.11
C GLY A 451 -18.63 -10.80 19.05
N GLY A 452 -19.32 -11.45 18.12
CA GLY A 452 -18.71 -11.79 16.83
C GLY A 452 -18.38 -10.48 16.12
N TRP A 453 -19.39 -9.64 15.98
CA TRP A 453 -19.28 -8.22 15.63
C TRP A 453 -19.89 -7.35 16.72
N ASP A 454 -19.15 -6.34 17.16
CA ASP A 454 -19.58 -5.16 17.91
C ASP A 454 -19.40 -3.91 17.05
N ASP A 455 -20.31 -3.72 16.09
CA ASP A 455 -20.15 -2.76 15.01
C ASP A 455 -21.05 -1.53 15.18
N LYS A 456 -20.41 -0.38 15.38
CA LYS A 456 -21.07 0.93 15.52
C LYS A 456 -20.88 1.82 14.30
N SER A 457 -20.17 1.34 13.27
CA SER A 457 -19.86 2.12 12.07
C SER A 457 -21.12 2.46 11.28
N GLN A 458 -21.01 3.49 10.45
CA GLN A 458 -22.11 4.00 9.65
C GLN A 458 -22.34 3.11 8.43
N ALA A 459 -23.53 2.51 8.39
CA ALA A 459 -24.05 1.79 7.22
C ALA A 459 -23.09 0.74 6.63
N ALA A 460 -22.41 -0.05 7.48
CA ALA A 460 -21.55 -1.13 7.03
C ALA A 460 -22.29 -2.17 6.17
N TYR A 461 -21.56 -2.78 5.24
CA TYR A 461 -22.08 -3.80 4.33
C TYR A 461 -21.46 -5.16 4.63
N TYR A 462 -22.30 -6.18 4.74
CA TYR A 462 -21.89 -7.56 5.02
C TYR A 462 -22.43 -8.47 3.92
N GLU A 463 -21.55 -9.31 3.39
CA GLU A 463 -21.91 -10.31 2.39
C GLU A 463 -21.25 -11.65 2.73
N ASN A 464 -22.04 -12.72 2.77
CA ASN A 464 -21.57 -14.09 3.01
C ASN A 464 -20.81 -14.24 4.35
N CYS A 465 -21.17 -13.45 5.37
CA CYS A 465 -20.48 -13.45 6.66
C CYS A 465 -21.05 -14.49 7.63
N VAL A 466 -20.18 -15.02 8.49
CA VAL A 466 -20.48 -16.14 9.39
C VAL A 466 -20.13 -15.76 10.83
N ALA A 467 -21.10 -15.86 11.74
CA ALA A 467 -20.92 -15.65 13.18
C ALA A 467 -21.35 -16.90 13.95
N LEU A 468 -20.40 -17.62 14.56
CA LEU A 468 -20.70 -18.84 15.32
C LEU A 468 -20.04 -18.81 16.69
N ARG A 469 -20.77 -19.27 17.72
CA ARG A 469 -20.24 -19.50 19.07
C ARG A 469 -19.62 -18.26 19.71
N ASN A 470 -20.19 -17.09 19.43
CA ASN A 470 -19.89 -15.85 20.15
C ASN A 470 -20.97 -15.61 21.22
N LYS A 471 -20.76 -14.70 22.17
CA LYS A 471 -21.82 -14.30 23.11
C LYS A 471 -23.01 -13.66 22.41
N ARG A 472 -22.70 -12.69 21.55
CA ARG A 472 -23.65 -12.10 20.61
C ARG A 472 -23.01 -12.21 19.25
N ASN A 473 -23.68 -12.85 18.30
CA ASN A 473 -23.08 -13.06 16.99
C ASN A 473 -22.92 -11.73 16.24
N PHE A 474 -24.04 -11.08 15.89
CA PHE A 474 -24.02 -9.72 15.34
C PHE A 474 -24.58 -8.74 16.38
N ARG A 475 -23.77 -7.77 16.83
CA ARG A 475 -24.16 -6.67 17.72
C ARG A 475 -23.99 -5.35 16.98
N LEU A 476 -25.10 -4.76 16.53
CA LEU A 476 -25.11 -3.65 15.57
C LEU A 476 -25.75 -2.39 16.15
N TRP A 477 -25.07 -1.25 15.98
CA TRP A 477 -25.44 0.02 16.62
C TRP A 477 -25.64 1.19 15.66
N ASN A 478 -25.62 0.93 14.35
CA ASN A 478 -25.67 1.97 13.32
C ASN A 478 -26.82 2.97 13.53
N ASP A 479 -26.46 4.22 13.79
CA ASP A 479 -27.36 5.35 14.02
C ASP A 479 -27.46 6.28 12.80
N SER A 480 -26.86 5.89 11.67
CA SER A 480 -26.95 6.64 10.43
C SER A 480 -28.33 6.51 9.76
N ALA A 481 -28.58 7.37 8.76
CA ALA A 481 -29.82 7.34 7.99
C ALA A 481 -29.93 6.12 7.06
N GLN A 482 -28.81 5.48 6.74
CA GLN A 482 -28.73 4.30 5.88
C GLN A 482 -28.57 3.03 6.73
N PRO A 483 -29.05 1.87 6.27
CA PRO A 483 -28.94 0.65 7.06
C PRO A 483 -27.53 0.07 7.06
N THR A 484 -27.15 -0.57 8.17
CA THR A 484 -26.20 -1.68 8.09
C THR A 484 -26.90 -2.82 7.34
N THR A 485 -26.28 -3.32 6.28
CA THR A 485 -26.88 -4.33 5.41
C THR A 485 -26.21 -5.68 5.65
N LEU A 486 -27.01 -6.68 6.05
CA LEU A 486 -26.59 -8.07 6.19
C LEU A 486 -27.14 -8.90 5.04
N ASN A 487 -26.32 -9.19 4.04
CA ASN A 487 -26.68 -10.02 2.91
C ASN A 487 -26.09 -11.43 3.05
N ASN A 488 -26.96 -12.43 3.00
CA ASN A 488 -26.60 -13.83 3.04
C ASN A 488 -25.66 -14.18 4.22
N VAL A 489 -26.05 -13.80 5.43
CA VAL A 489 -25.25 -14.07 6.64
C VAL A 489 -25.76 -15.29 7.41
N LEU A 490 -24.86 -15.95 8.12
CA LEU A 490 -25.16 -17.00 9.06
C LEU A 490 -24.84 -16.55 10.49
N SER A 491 -25.80 -16.66 11.38
CA SER A 491 -25.63 -16.52 12.82
C SER A 491 -26.11 -17.79 13.49
N ALA A 492 -25.23 -18.51 14.17
CA ALA A 492 -25.65 -19.72 14.88
C ALA A 492 -24.92 -19.95 16.20
N PHE A 493 -25.59 -20.67 17.09
CA PHE A 493 -24.99 -21.19 18.32
C PHE A 493 -24.34 -20.12 19.21
N ALA A 494 -24.90 -18.92 19.30
CA ALA A 494 -24.47 -17.93 20.29
C ALA A 494 -24.54 -18.53 21.70
N GLN A 495 -23.59 -18.20 22.58
CA GLN A 495 -23.41 -18.87 23.87
C GLN A 495 -23.31 -17.88 25.04
N LYS A 496 -23.87 -18.24 26.19
CA LYS A 496 -23.82 -17.38 27.38
C LYS A 496 -22.52 -17.60 28.15
N HIS A 497 -21.69 -16.56 28.25
CA HIS A 497 -20.42 -16.58 28.99
C HIS A 497 -20.49 -15.83 30.34
N ASP A 498 -21.53 -15.03 30.56
CA ASP A 498 -21.72 -14.22 31.76
C ASP A 498 -23.23 -14.05 32.08
N THR A 499 -23.59 -13.10 32.94
CA THR A 499 -25.00 -12.87 33.29
C THR A 499 -25.77 -12.07 32.24
N TYR A 500 -25.08 -11.43 31.30
CA TYR A 500 -25.66 -10.53 30.29
C TYR A 500 -26.38 -11.30 29.17
N SER A 501 -27.03 -10.54 28.28
CA SER A 501 -27.80 -11.09 27.16
C SER A 501 -26.93 -11.76 26.10
N THR A 502 -27.56 -12.66 25.36
CA THR A 502 -27.01 -13.40 24.21
C THR A 502 -28.03 -13.32 23.08
N ALA A 503 -27.57 -13.32 21.82
CA ALA A 503 -28.45 -13.25 20.65
C ALA A 503 -27.73 -13.63 19.36
N GLY A 504 -28.52 -14.04 18.35
CA GLY A 504 -28.04 -14.17 16.98
C GLY A 504 -27.79 -12.82 16.31
N LEU A 505 -28.77 -11.92 16.40
CA LEU A 505 -28.67 -10.49 16.08
C LEU A 505 -29.17 -9.69 17.28
N TRP A 506 -28.33 -8.83 17.80
CA TRP A 506 -28.69 -7.81 18.76
C TRP A 506 -28.52 -6.45 18.08
N SER A 507 -29.54 -5.60 18.13
CA SER A 507 -29.49 -4.29 17.47
C SER A 507 -30.05 -3.17 18.33
N GLN A 508 -29.32 -2.05 18.33
CA GLN A 508 -29.82 -0.74 18.73
C GLN A 508 -29.97 0.22 17.54
N GLY A 509 -29.55 -0.20 16.35
CA GLY A 509 -29.44 0.64 15.16
C GLY A 509 -30.46 0.33 14.07
N TYR A 510 -30.24 0.94 12.90
CA TYR A 510 -30.94 0.63 11.66
C TYR A 510 -30.22 -0.48 10.88
N VAL A 511 -30.87 -1.63 10.73
CA VAL A 511 -30.34 -2.84 10.08
C VAL A 511 -31.34 -3.38 9.06
N GLU A 512 -30.85 -3.82 7.90
CA GLU A 512 -31.61 -4.61 6.95
C GLU A 512 -30.91 -5.93 6.67
N VAL A 513 -31.68 -7.02 6.65
CA VAL A 513 -31.17 -8.39 6.53
C VAL A 513 -31.84 -9.07 5.35
N TYR A 514 -31.05 -9.73 4.51
CA TYR A 514 -31.49 -10.37 3.27
C TYR A 514 -30.92 -11.78 3.15
N GLY A 515 -31.79 -12.78 2.92
CA GLY A 515 -31.32 -14.13 2.58
C GLY A 515 -30.49 -14.82 3.67
N SER A 516 -30.75 -14.55 4.95
CA SER A 516 -29.86 -14.93 6.06
C SER A 516 -30.48 -15.98 6.99
N THR A 517 -29.66 -16.71 7.74
CA THR A 517 -30.11 -17.70 8.72
C THR A 517 -29.63 -17.35 10.13
N PHE A 518 -30.56 -17.28 11.07
CA PHE A 518 -30.33 -17.22 12.51
C PHE A 518 -30.80 -18.54 13.12
N TYR A 519 -29.87 -19.29 13.73
CA TYR A 519 -30.14 -20.66 14.15
C TYR A 519 -29.56 -21.04 15.51
N ALA A 520 -30.44 -21.52 16.39
CA ALA A 520 -30.08 -22.15 17.67
C ALA A 520 -29.15 -21.28 18.53
N ASN A 521 -29.41 -19.98 18.57
CA ASN A 521 -28.68 -19.05 19.41
C ASN A 521 -29.23 -19.12 20.84
N ALA A 522 -28.37 -19.19 21.85
CA ALA A 522 -28.83 -19.07 23.23
C ALA A 522 -29.53 -17.71 23.42
N GLY A 523 -30.72 -17.72 24.02
CA GLY A 523 -31.56 -16.53 24.14
C GLY A 523 -32.56 -16.42 22.99
N SER A 524 -32.73 -15.21 22.46
CA SER A 524 -33.55 -14.96 21.26
C SER A 524 -32.67 -14.86 20.03
N GLU A 525 -33.19 -15.30 18.89
CA GLU A 525 -32.51 -15.14 17.61
C GLU A 525 -32.27 -13.65 17.29
N ILE A 526 -33.29 -12.81 17.51
CA ILE A 526 -33.26 -11.36 17.27
C ILE A 526 -33.59 -10.58 18.56
N VAL A 527 -32.79 -9.59 18.91
CA VAL A 527 -33.02 -8.70 20.07
C VAL A 527 -32.92 -7.24 19.62
N LEU A 528 -33.94 -6.44 19.95
CA LEU A 528 -33.96 -5.00 19.70
C LEU A 528 -34.08 -4.22 21.00
N GLU A 529 -33.14 -3.31 21.23
CA GLU A 529 -33.12 -2.42 22.38
C GLU A 529 -33.42 -0.97 21.97
N ASN A 530 -34.07 -0.23 22.85
CA ASN A 530 -34.45 1.17 22.67
C ASN A 530 -33.60 2.10 23.54
N ASN A 531 -32.28 1.93 23.48
CA ASN A 531 -31.31 2.77 24.19
C ASN A 531 -30.59 3.77 23.27
N ALA A 532 -31.06 3.91 22.02
CA ALA A 532 -30.51 4.81 21.01
C ALA A 532 -31.57 5.79 20.48
N THR A 533 -31.12 6.91 19.92
CA THR A 533 -31.97 7.86 19.19
C THR A 533 -31.36 8.08 17.80
N PRO A 534 -32.04 7.68 16.71
CA PRO A 534 -33.37 7.05 16.67
C PRO A 534 -33.40 5.64 17.27
N ALA A 535 -34.61 5.17 17.62
CA ALA A 535 -34.82 3.82 18.14
C ALA A 535 -34.48 2.74 17.08
N ALA A 536 -34.13 1.53 17.55
CA ALA A 536 -33.76 0.43 16.67
C ALA A 536 -34.83 0.11 15.62
N ARG A 537 -34.35 -0.16 14.40
CA ARG A 537 -35.14 -0.46 13.20
C ARG A 537 -34.52 -1.65 12.49
N VAL A 538 -35.22 -2.77 12.45
CA VAL A 538 -34.73 -3.99 11.79
C VAL A 538 -35.76 -4.49 10.79
N LYS A 539 -35.33 -4.69 9.55
CA LYS A 539 -36.13 -5.35 8.50
C LYS A 539 -35.43 -6.62 8.05
N ILE A 540 -36.15 -7.73 8.01
CA ILE A 540 -35.61 -9.04 7.68
C ILE A 540 -36.40 -9.68 6.54
N VAL A 541 -35.72 -9.90 5.43
CA VAL A 541 -36.29 -10.32 4.15
C VAL A 541 -35.72 -11.67 3.72
N ASN A 542 -36.58 -12.57 3.22
CA ASN A 542 -36.18 -13.87 2.65
C ASN A 542 -35.28 -14.70 3.57
N SER A 543 -35.46 -14.62 4.89
CA SER A 543 -34.53 -15.18 5.88
C SER A 543 -35.17 -16.28 6.72
N ILE A 544 -34.36 -17.01 7.48
CA ILE A 544 -34.77 -18.04 8.44
C ILE A 544 -34.35 -17.59 9.84
N ALA A 545 -35.28 -17.69 10.80
CA ALA A 545 -34.97 -17.66 12.22
C ALA A 545 -35.58 -18.91 12.87
N SER A 546 -34.73 -19.80 13.39
CA SER A 546 -35.16 -21.11 13.89
C SER A 546 -34.34 -21.61 15.05
N ASP A 547 -34.98 -22.26 16.01
CA ASP A 547 -34.28 -23.04 17.03
C ASP A 547 -33.82 -24.40 16.50
N ALA A 548 -32.89 -25.05 17.23
CA ALA A 548 -32.51 -26.44 16.95
C ALA A 548 -33.54 -27.47 17.44
N THR A 549 -34.41 -27.08 18.37
CA THR A 549 -35.40 -27.97 18.99
C THR A 549 -36.76 -27.26 19.12
N ALA A 550 -37.36 -27.21 20.31
CA ALA A 550 -38.64 -26.53 20.50
C ALA A 550 -38.50 -25.03 20.20
N CYS A 551 -39.44 -24.50 19.42
CA CYS A 551 -39.51 -23.09 19.08
C CYS A 551 -39.77 -22.22 20.33
N GLY A 552 -38.81 -21.37 20.65
CA GLY A 552 -38.93 -20.29 21.62
C GLY A 552 -39.51 -19.02 20.99
N SER A 553 -39.32 -17.89 21.67
CA SER A 553 -39.57 -16.57 21.09
C SER A 553 -38.38 -16.20 20.20
N VAL A 554 -38.57 -16.17 18.89
CA VAL A 554 -37.48 -15.85 17.95
C VAL A 554 -37.00 -14.41 18.11
N ALA A 555 -37.86 -13.52 18.62
CA ALA A 555 -37.52 -12.13 18.83
C ALA A 555 -37.89 -11.63 20.23
N SER A 556 -37.08 -10.70 20.73
CA SER A 556 -37.39 -9.83 21.88
C SER A 556 -37.18 -8.39 21.46
N LYS A 557 -38.11 -7.49 21.80
CA LYS A 557 -38.02 -6.08 21.41
C LYS A 557 -38.56 -5.14 22.48
N GLU A 558 -37.84 -4.06 22.73
CA GLU A 558 -38.29 -2.99 23.61
C GLU A 558 -39.31 -2.07 22.92
N GLY A 559 -40.15 -1.40 23.70
CA GLY A 559 -41.15 -0.46 23.16
C GLY A 559 -40.47 0.68 22.40
N GLY A 560 -41.04 1.11 21.27
CA GLY A 560 -40.46 2.13 20.40
C GLY A 560 -39.58 1.60 19.26
N THR A 561 -39.13 0.35 19.34
CA THR A 561 -38.38 -0.32 18.26
C THR A 561 -39.29 -0.92 17.18
N THR A 562 -38.76 -1.07 15.96
CA THR A 562 -39.46 -1.67 14.82
C THR A 562 -38.76 -2.92 14.31
N LEU A 563 -39.51 -4.02 14.17
CA LEU A 563 -39.05 -5.27 13.57
C LEU A 563 -40.07 -5.70 12.50
N GLU A 564 -39.62 -5.76 11.25
CA GLU A 564 -40.42 -6.17 10.09
C GLU A 564 -39.87 -7.48 9.53
N TRP A 565 -40.75 -8.46 9.27
CA TRP A 565 -40.43 -9.69 8.57
C TRP A 565 -41.13 -9.74 7.22
N VAL A 566 -40.39 -10.01 6.15
CA VAL A 566 -40.91 -10.10 4.77
C VAL A 566 -40.47 -11.41 4.14
N ASN A 567 -41.44 -12.26 3.76
CA ASN A 567 -41.18 -13.55 3.12
C ASN A 567 -40.14 -14.43 3.86
N SER A 568 -40.17 -14.41 5.20
CA SER A 568 -39.23 -15.11 6.07
C SER A 568 -39.89 -16.32 6.76
N ARG A 569 -39.10 -17.30 7.17
CA ARG A 569 -39.55 -18.49 7.92
C ARG A 569 -39.15 -18.37 9.39
N LEU A 570 -40.12 -18.51 10.28
CA LEU A 570 -39.95 -18.31 11.71
C LEU A 570 -40.39 -19.54 12.50
N CYS A 571 -39.57 -19.96 13.44
CA CYS A 571 -39.89 -20.91 14.50
C CYS A 571 -40.37 -20.13 15.73
N ASP A 572 -41.49 -19.39 15.62
CA ASP A 572 -41.93 -18.48 16.69
C ASP A 572 -43.07 -19.06 17.52
N GLY A 573 -42.78 -19.33 18.80
CA GLY A 573 -43.72 -19.82 19.80
C GLY A 573 -43.91 -21.34 19.82
N ALA A 574 -44.46 -21.85 20.93
CA ALA A 574 -44.49 -23.27 21.27
C ALA A 574 -45.24 -24.19 20.30
N ALA A 575 -46.09 -23.64 19.42
CA ALA A 575 -46.83 -24.41 18.42
C ALA A 575 -46.13 -24.46 17.05
N ALA A 576 -45.09 -23.67 16.83
CA ALA A 576 -44.29 -23.70 15.61
C ALA A 576 -43.32 -24.89 15.63
N SER A 577 -42.81 -25.26 14.46
CA SER A 577 -41.78 -26.29 14.31
C SER A 577 -40.49 -25.67 13.75
N PRO A 578 -39.32 -26.12 14.22
CA PRO A 578 -38.05 -25.65 13.69
C PRO A 578 -37.89 -26.00 12.21
N VAL A 579 -37.22 -25.12 11.48
CA VAL A 579 -36.88 -25.31 10.07
C VAL A 579 -35.73 -26.30 9.98
N PRO A 580 -35.90 -27.49 9.37
CA PRO A 580 -34.83 -28.46 9.27
C PRO A 580 -33.71 -27.95 8.35
N LEU A 581 -32.49 -27.90 8.87
CA LEU A 581 -31.29 -27.52 8.13
C LEU A 581 -30.38 -28.73 7.91
N ARG A 582 -29.52 -28.67 6.88
CA ARG A 582 -28.54 -29.70 6.55
C ARG A 582 -27.30 -29.57 7.43
N ALA A 583 -26.93 -30.67 8.07
CA ALA A 583 -25.74 -30.78 8.92
C ALA A 583 -25.44 -29.56 9.84
N PRO A 584 -26.44 -28.96 10.52
CA PRO A 584 -26.19 -27.80 11.37
C PRO A 584 -25.41 -28.27 12.61
N ARG A 585 -24.12 -27.96 12.67
CA ARG A 585 -23.25 -28.41 13.75
C ARG A 585 -22.53 -27.25 14.38
N ALA A 586 -22.45 -27.29 15.71
CA ALA A 586 -21.78 -26.26 16.48
C ALA A 586 -20.29 -26.19 16.18
N ASP A 587 -19.63 -27.25 15.73
CA ASP A 587 -18.21 -27.29 15.38
C ASP A 587 -17.92 -26.99 13.89
N TRP A 588 -18.92 -26.53 13.13
CA TRP A 588 -18.74 -26.23 11.70
C TRP A 588 -17.74 -25.09 11.48
N THR A 589 -16.86 -25.30 10.50
CA THR A 589 -15.80 -24.37 10.07
C THR A 589 -15.79 -24.13 8.55
N GLY A 590 -16.85 -24.54 7.85
CA GLY A 590 -16.96 -24.45 6.39
C GLY A 590 -17.30 -25.77 5.69
N ASP A 591 -17.17 -26.92 6.36
CA ASP A 591 -17.39 -28.26 5.79
C ASP A 591 -18.48 -29.08 6.51
N PRO A 592 -19.49 -29.65 5.81
CA PRO A 592 -19.71 -29.56 4.38
C PRO A 592 -20.11 -28.15 3.94
N ALA A 593 -19.81 -27.84 2.68
CA ALA A 593 -20.12 -26.55 2.08
C ALA A 593 -21.61 -26.26 2.07
N ASP A 594 -22.51 -27.26 2.08
CA ASP A 594 -23.96 -27.07 2.09
C ASP A 594 -24.59 -27.05 3.50
N ALA A 595 -23.78 -26.95 4.56
CA ALA A 595 -24.28 -26.84 5.91
C ALA A 595 -25.17 -25.60 6.09
N PHE A 596 -26.16 -25.70 6.97
CA PHE A 596 -27.17 -24.67 7.25
C PHE A 596 -28.12 -24.33 6.09
N ASN A 597 -27.97 -24.98 4.93
CA ASN A 597 -29.01 -24.96 3.91
C ASN A 597 -30.28 -25.64 4.44
N PRO A 598 -31.48 -25.20 4.05
CA PRO A 598 -32.71 -25.93 4.28
C PRO A 598 -32.62 -27.36 3.72
N ALA A 599 -33.08 -28.32 4.52
CA ALA A 599 -33.17 -29.71 4.06
C ALA A 599 -34.22 -29.85 2.95
N ASP A 600 -35.34 -29.14 3.09
CA ASP A 600 -36.38 -29.02 2.08
C ASP A 600 -35.99 -27.99 1.01
N ALA A 601 -35.79 -28.45 -0.23
CA ALA A 601 -35.40 -27.63 -1.36
C ALA A 601 -36.46 -26.58 -1.78
N SER A 602 -37.71 -26.72 -1.34
CA SER A 602 -38.77 -25.72 -1.58
C SER A 602 -38.64 -24.47 -0.69
N VAL A 603 -37.86 -24.56 0.39
CA VAL A 603 -37.57 -23.42 1.27
C VAL A 603 -36.47 -22.59 0.62
N LEU A 604 -36.87 -21.53 -0.09
CA LEU A 604 -35.96 -20.63 -0.79
C LEU A 604 -35.31 -19.57 0.12
N GLN A 605 -35.77 -19.47 1.37
CA GLN A 605 -35.23 -18.54 2.36
C GLN A 605 -33.91 -18.99 2.97
N GLY A 606 -33.22 -18.04 3.59
CA GLY A 606 -32.09 -18.27 4.49
C GLY A 606 -30.74 -18.34 3.79
N TYR A 607 -29.71 -18.43 4.63
CA TYR A 607 -28.30 -18.52 4.24
C TYR A 607 -28.08 -19.59 3.17
N ARG A 608 -27.27 -19.24 2.18
CA ARG A 608 -26.75 -20.12 1.15
C ARG A 608 -25.25 -19.85 1.02
N PRO A 609 -24.38 -20.72 1.56
CA PRO A 609 -22.95 -20.56 1.40
C PRO A 609 -22.61 -20.43 -0.08
N ALA A 610 -21.85 -19.37 -0.42
CA ALA A 610 -21.29 -19.23 -1.76
C ALA A 610 -20.23 -20.32 -1.96
N PRO A 611 -20.18 -20.98 -3.14
CA PRO A 611 -19.25 -22.07 -3.42
C PRO A 611 -17.78 -21.67 -3.35
#